data_AF-A0A2N0S655-F1
#
_entry.id   AF-A0A2N0S655-F1
#
_cell.length_a   1.000
_cell.length_b   1.000
_cell.length_c   1.000
_cell.angle_alpha   90.00
_cell.angle_beta   90.00
_cell.angle_gamma   90.00
#
_symmetry.space_group_name_H-M   'P 1'
#
loop_
_entity.id
_entity.type
_entity.pdbx_description
1 polymer ?
#
loop_
_entity_poly.entity_id
_entity_poly.type
_entity_poly.pdbx_seq_one_letter_code
_entity_poly.pdbx_strand_id
1 'polypeptide(L)'
;MDKNEFNKILIDELKLLFLRIRNPSDDSLKILLKAIDPTINCVQLKEYIGICKGKFSDFRYNYKNTILKKAQCLEINFRNIALEGFEDLLDEIITENDCRQILASHLSCTHKETFEADHISLNELVIFVKKSLLIGIKSFYIPKLNVGDELKKLDHYTSSVKLQSRYLTNIIYNMNL
;
A
#
# COMPACT_ATOMS: atom_id res chain seq x y z
N MET A 1 20.71 18.15 -6.25
CA MET A 1 20.53 16.71 -6.04
C MET A 1 20.89 16.01 -7.34
N ASP A 2 21.70 14.95 -7.28
CA ASP A 2 21.96 14.16 -8.48
C ASP A 2 20.76 13.25 -8.84
N LYS A 3 20.74 12.73 -10.06
CA LYS A 3 19.61 11.92 -10.56
C LYS A 3 19.43 10.60 -9.79
N ASN A 4 20.50 10.00 -9.29
CA ASN A 4 20.44 8.73 -8.58
C ASN A 4 19.88 8.93 -7.17
N GLU A 5 20.32 9.98 -6.48
CA GLU A 5 19.79 10.40 -5.19
C GLU A 5 18.29 10.74 -5.30
N PHE A 6 17.90 11.51 -6.32
CA PHE A 6 16.49 11.82 -6.60
C PHE A 6 15.66 10.55 -6.77
N ASN A 7 16.10 9.61 -7.62
CA ASN A 7 15.37 8.37 -7.89
C ASN A 7 15.24 7.48 -6.64
N LYS A 8 16.27 7.48 -5.78
CA LYS A 8 16.26 6.74 -4.51
C LYS A 8 15.25 7.31 -3.52
N ILE A 9 15.19 8.63 -3.39
CA ILE A 9 14.18 9.29 -2.54
C ILE A 9 12.79 9.06 -3.14
N LEU A 10 12.64 9.26 -4.45
CA LEU A 10 11.36 9.09 -5.15
C LEU A 10 10.77 7.70 -4.92
N ILE A 11 11.53 6.62 -5.08
CA ILE A 11 10.97 5.27 -4.91
C ILE A 11 10.51 5.00 -3.48
N ASP A 12 11.23 5.53 -2.47
CA ASP A 12 10.85 5.38 -1.07
C ASP A 12 9.57 6.18 -0.77
N GLU A 13 9.49 7.43 -1.24
CA GLU A 13 8.30 8.25 -1.04
C GLU A 13 7.08 7.70 -1.81
N LEU A 14 7.26 7.09 -2.99
CA LEU A 14 6.16 6.41 -3.70
C LEU A 14 5.65 5.20 -2.92
N LYS A 15 6.53 4.44 -2.26
CA LYS A 15 6.12 3.32 -1.40
C LYS A 15 5.35 3.81 -0.17
N LEU A 16 5.78 4.91 0.44
CA LEU A 16 5.05 5.55 1.54
C LEU A 16 3.68 6.05 1.07
N LEU A 17 3.62 6.68 -0.10
CA LEU A 17 2.37 7.13 -0.70
C LEU A 17 1.43 5.94 -0.96
N PHE A 18 1.95 4.81 -1.43
CA PHE A 18 1.14 3.60 -1.66
C PHE A 18 0.45 3.09 -0.38
N LEU A 19 1.12 3.19 0.76
CA LEU A 19 0.52 2.83 2.06
C LEU A 19 -0.63 3.78 2.45
N ARG A 20 -0.74 4.97 1.85
CA ARG A 20 -1.86 5.91 2.06
C ARG A 20 -2.92 5.81 0.96
N ILE A 21 -2.49 5.82 -0.31
CA ILE A 21 -3.35 5.79 -1.50
C ILE A 21 -2.75 4.89 -2.58
N ARG A 22 -3.51 3.91 -3.07
CA ARG A 22 -3.06 2.92 -4.09
C ARG A 22 -3.19 3.41 -5.54
N ASN A 23 -3.94 4.49 -5.77
CA ASN A 23 -4.14 5.09 -7.08
C ASN A 23 -4.12 6.62 -6.99
N PRO A 24 -2.94 7.24 -6.78
CA PRO A 24 -2.84 8.68 -6.60
C PRO A 24 -3.18 9.45 -7.88
N SER A 25 -3.71 10.65 -7.71
CA SER A 25 -3.94 11.59 -8.80
C SER A 25 -2.63 12.18 -9.34
N ASP A 26 -2.67 12.72 -10.55
CA ASP A 26 -1.54 13.44 -11.16
C ASP A 26 -1.12 14.64 -10.30
N ASP A 27 -2.08 15.29 -9.62
CA ASP A 27 -1.82 16.41 -8.73
C ASP A 27 -1.07 15.97 -7.46
N SER A 28 -1.47 14.84 -6.86
CA SER A 28 -0.75 14.25 -5.72
C SER A 28 0.69 13.90 -6.11
N LEU A 29 0.88 13.29 -7.29
CA LEU A 29 2.20 12.96 -7.81
C LEU A 29 3.03 14.22 -8.13
N LYS A 30 2.39 15.26 -8.65
CA LYS A 30 3.05 16.55 -8.91
C LYS A 30 3.53 17.22 -7.63
N ILE A 31 2.70 17.24 -6.58
CA ILE A 31 3.07 17.77 -5.27
C ILE A 31 4.28 17.00 -4.72
N LEU A 32 4.23 15.67 -4.75
CA LEU A 32 5.34 14.81 -4.33
C LEU A 32 6.64 15.14 -5.07
N LEU A 33 6.60 15.14 -6.40
CA LEU A 33 7.78 15.39 -7.24
C LEU A 33 8.38 16.77 -6.98
N LYS A 34 7.54 17.80 -6.82
CA LYS A 34 7.96 19.17 -6.51
C LYS A 34 8.48 19.35 -5.10
N ALA A 35 8.00 18.55 -4.14
CA ALA A 35 8.53 18.54 -2.78
C ALA A 35 9.92 17.89 -2.72
N ILE A 36 10.18 16.87 -3.55
CA ILE A 36 11.50 16.25 -3.68
C ILE A 36 12.47 17.19 -4.41
N ASP A 37 12.07 17.72 -5.57
CA ASP A 37 12.87 18.66 -6.36
C ASP A 37 12.01 19.78 -6.96
N PRO A 38 12.06 21.00 -6.37
CA PRO A 38 11.32 22.15 -6.87
C PRO A 38 11.72 22.58 -8.29
N THR A 39 12.93 22.24 -8.75
CA THR A 39 13.51 22.71 -10.01
C THR A 39 13.01 21.94 -11.24
N ILE A 40 12.31 20.80 -11.05
CA ILE A 40 11.73 20.00 -12.15
C ILE A 40 10.84 20.88 -13.05
N ASN A 41 11.16 20.96 -14.34
CA ASN A 41 10.36 21.72 -15.28
C ASN A 41 9.09 20.96 -15.73
N CYS A 42 8.18 21.63 -16.44
CA CYS A 42 6.90 21.04 -16.85
C CYS A 42 7.03 19.81 -17.76
N VAL A 43 8.08 19.71 -18.57
CA VAL A 43 8.31 18.56 -19.47
C VAL A 43 8.75 17.35 -18.67
N GLN A 44 9.77 17.54 -17.82
CA GLN A 44 10.26 16.49 -16.90
C GLN A 44 9.16 16.01 -15.95
N LEU A 45 8.32 16.93 -15.47
CA LEU A 45 7.21 16.60 -14.58
C LEU A 45 6.25 15.60 -15.22
N LYS A 46 5.87 15.81 -16.50
CA LYS A 46 4.98 14.88 -17.23
C LYS A 46 5.61 13.50 -17.38
N GLU A 47 6.91 13.45 -17.70
CA GLU A 47 7.66 12.20 -17.81
C GLU A 47 7.67 11.45 -16.47
N TYR A 48 8.03 12.14 -15.38
CA TYR A 48 8.07 11.52 -14.05
C TYR A 48 6.69 11.08 -13.55
N ILE A 49 5.61 11.81 -13.86
CA ILE A 49 4.25 11.35 -13.55
C ILE A 49 3.96 10.01 -14.26
N GLY A 50 4.36 9.87 -15.53
CA GLY A 50 4.24 8.61 -16.26
C GLY A 50 5.01 7.47 -15.59
N ILE A 51 6.26 7.72 -15.18
CA ILE A 51 7.09 6.76 -14.44
C ILE A 51 6.42 6.37 -13.11
N CYS A 52 5.92 7.34 -12.35
CA CYS A 52 5.24 7.10 -11.08
C CYS A 52 3.99 6.23 -11.27
N LYS A 53 3.16 6.52 -12.28
CA LYS A 53 1.97 5.70 -12.62
C LYS A 53 2.34 4.26 -13.00
N GLY A 54 3.44 4.07 -13.71
CA GLY A 54 4.02 2.75 -13.98
C GLY A 54 4.33 2.02 -12.68
N LYS A 55 5.05 2.66 -11.75
CA LYS A 55 5.38 2.09 -10.43
C LYS A 55 4.16 1.75 -9.59
N PHE A 56 3.14 2.60 -9.57
CA PHE A 56 1.90 2.30 -8.88
C PHE A 56 1.15 1.10 -9.48
N SER A 57 1.23 0.92 -10.80
CA SER A 57 0.70 -0.29 -11.44
C SER A 57 1.46 -1.54 -11.00
N ASP A 58 2.79 -1.49 -10.95
CA ASP A 58 3.64 -2.58 -10.44
C ASP A 58 3.30 -2.91 -8.98
N PHE A 59 3.18 -1.89 -8.12
CA PHE A 59 2.84 -2.07 -6.70
C PHE A 59 1.48 -2.74 -6.50
N ARG A 60 0.44 -2.28 -7.21
CA ARG A 60 -0.89 -2.90 -7.16
C ARG A 60 -0.87 -4.34 -7.65
N TYR A 61 -0.18 -4.63 -8.75
CA TYR A 61 -0.05 -5.98 -9.29
C TYR A 61 0.63 -6.92 -8.28
N ASN A 62 1.77 -6.49 -7.73
CA ASN A 62 2.52 -7.27 -6.75
C ASN A 62 1.72 -7.49 -5.46
N TYR A 63 1.07 -6.44 -4.95
CA TYR A 63 0.22 -6.53 -3.76
C TYR A 63 -0.94 -7.51 -3.97
N LYS A 64 -1.67 -7.38 -5.08
CA LYS A 64 -2.75 -8.32 -5.44
C LYS A 64 -2.26 -9.76 -5.47
N ASN A 65 -1.10 -10.02 -6.07
CA ASN A 65 -0.54 -11.37 -6.13
C ASN A 65 -0.15 -11.91 -4.75
N THR A 66 0.43 -11.08 -3.88
CA THR A 66 0.72 -11.45 -2.49
C THR A 66 -0.56 -11.81 -1.73
N ILE A 67 -1.62 -10.99 -1.88
CA ILE A 67 -2.93 -11.24 -1.27
C ILE A 67 -3.53 -12.55 -1.75
N LEU A 68 -3.54 -12.80 -3.07
CA LEU A 68 -4.08 -14.04 -3.63
C LEU A 68 -3.32 -15.28 -3.15
N LYS A 69 -1.99 -15.21 -3.10
CA LYS A 69 -1.16 -16.32 -2.59
C LYS A 69 -1.46 -16.62 -1.12
N LYS A 70 -1.49 -15.60 -0.26
CA LYS A 70 -1.78 -15.79 1.17
C LYS A 70 -3.23 -16.27 1.38
N ALA A 71 -4.19 -15.73 0.64
CA ALA A 71 -5.58 -16.17 0.67
C ALA A 71 -5.74 -17.63 0.26
N GLN A 72 -5.03 -18.09 -0.79
CA GLN A 72 -5.03 -19.48 -1.20
C GLN A 72 -4.47 -20.40 -0.11
N CYS A 73 -3.36 -20.02 0.54
CA CYS A 73 -2.83 -20.79 1.65
C CYS A 73 -3.82 -20.93 2.81
N LEU A 74 -4.58 -19.87 3.11
CA LEU A 74 -5.62 -19.91 4.14
C LEU A 74 -6.80 -20.79 3.71
N GLU A 75 -7.31 -20.63 2.48
CA GLU A 75 -8.39 -21.47 1.97
C GLU A 75 -8.04 -22.96 2.04
N ILE A 76 -6.82 -23.35 1.64
CA ILE A 76 -6.36 -24.74 1.71
C ILE A 76 -6.31 -25.25 3.15
N ASN A 77 -5.80 -24.44 4.08
CA ASN A 77 -5.66 -24.84 5.49
C ASN A 77 -7.00 -24.93 6.22
N PHE A 78 -8.03 -24.23 5.75
CA PHE A 78 -9.35 -24.10 6.38
C PHE A 78 -10.48 -24.54 5.45
N ARG A 79 -10.21 -25.50 4.56
CA ARG A 79 -11.05 -25.92 3.42
C ARG A 79 -12.50 -26.34 3.74
N ASN A 80 -12.81 -26.60 5.01
CA ASN A 80 -14.13 -27.02 5.48
C ASN A 80 -14.92 -25.88 6.15
N ILE A 81 -14.39 -24.66 6.17
CA ILE A 81 -15.05 -23.49 6.75
C ILE A 81 -15.86 -22.78 5.66
N ALA A 82 -17.12 -22.47 5.98
CA ALA A 82 -17.98 -21.66 5.13
C ALA A 82 -17.45 -20.21 5.06
N LEU A 83 -17.76 -19.49 3.99
CA LEU A 83 -17.22 -18.14 3.78
C LEU A 83 -17.53 -17.19 4.95
N GLU A 84 -18.71 -17.30 5.55
CA GLU A 84 -19.12 -16.51 6.71
C GLU A 84 -18.20 -16.75 7.91
N GLY A 85 -17.77 -17.99 8.12
CA GLY A 85 -16.84 -18.35 9.19
C GLY A 85 -15.43 -17.79 8.98
N PHE A 86 -15.03 -17.46 7.75
CA PHE A 86 -13.74 -16.83 7.48
C PHE A 86 -13.70 -15.37 7.91
N GLU A 87 -14.83 -14.65 7.90
CA GLU A 87 -14.85 -13.22 8.26
C GLU A 87 -14.46 -13.03 9.73
N ASP A 88 -15.02 -13.84 10.61
CA ASP A 88 -14.71 -13.80 12.05
C ASP A 88 -13.32 -14.39 12.36
N LEU A 89 -12.97 -15.49 11.69
CA LEU A 89 -11.73 -16.22 11.93
C LEU A 89 -10.48 -15.46 11.44
N LEU A 90 -10.63 -14.55 10.48
CA LEU A 90 -9.49 -13.81 9.94
C LEU A 90 -8.79 -12.97 11.01
N ASP A 91 -9.55 -12.46 11.97
CA ASP A 91 -9.00 -11.67 13.07
C ASP A 91 -8.17 -12.51 14.04
N GLU A 92 -8.50 -13.79 14.19
CA GLU A 92 -7.80 -14.74 15.06
C GLU A 92 -6.55 -15.32 14.40
N ILE A 93 -6.59 -15.58 13.10
CA ILE A 93 -5.48 -16.22 12.38
C ILE A 93 -4.43 -15.20 11.91
N ILE A 94 -4.87 -14.04 11.43
CA ILE A 94 -3.97 -13.07 10.82
C ILE A 94 -3.48 -12.10 11.87
N THR A 95 -2.23 -12.30 12.27
CA THR A 95 -1.55 -11.47 13.25
C THR A 95 -1.13 -10.13 12.65
N GLU A 96 -0.86 -9.16 13.51
CA GLU A 96 -0.21 -7.91 13.09
C GLU A 96 1.11 -8.18 12.35
N ASN A 97 1.89 -9.17 12.81
CA ASN A 97 3.17 -9.51 12.19
C ASN A 97 2.98 -10.04 10.76
N ASP A 98 1.94 -10.83 10.49
CA ASP A 98 1.59 -11.23 9.12
C ASP A 98 1.30 -10.01 8.24
N CYS A 99 0.53 -9.04 8.76
CA CYS A 99 0.24 -7.80 8.05
C CYS A 99 1.50 -7.00 7.76
N ARG A 100 2.40 -6.88 8.74
CA ARG A 100 3.72 -6.23 8.56
C ARG A 100 4.56 -6.93 7.50
N GLN A 101 4.56 -8.25 7.47
CA GLN A 101 5.30 -9.02 6.45
C GLN A 101 4.74 -8.80 5.04
N ILE A 102 3.42 -8.75 4.89
CA ILE A 102 2.76 -8.44 3.60
C ILE A 102 3.17 -7.04 3.10
N LEU A 103 3.31 -6.07 4.01
CA LEU A 103 3.67 -4.70 3.69
C LEU A 103 5.18 -4.40 3.81
N ALA A 104 6.02 -5.39 4.10
CA ALA A 104 7.41 -5.18 4.53
C ALA A 104 8.24 -4.33 3.56
N SER A 105 8.07 -4.56 2.26
CA SER A 105 8.81 -3.83 1.21
C SER A 105 8.50 -2.32 1.20
N HIS A 106 7.33 -1.92 1.69
CA HIS A 106 6.90 -0.53 1.81
C HIS A 106 7.20 0.02 3.20
N LEU A 107 6.94 -0.77 4.26
CA LEU A 107 7.24 -0.39 5.64
C LEU A 107 8.75 -0.18 5.89
N SER A 108 9.63 -0.85 5.15
CA SER A 108 11.08 -0.59 5.21
C SER A 108 11.51 0.84 4.84
N CYS A 109 10.59 1.64 4.27
CA CYS A 109 10.82 3.05 3.94
C CYS A 109 10.34 4.01 5.04
N THR A 110 9.68 3.52 6.10
CA THR A 110 9.25 4.36 7.23
C THR A 110 10.39 4.58 8.21
N HIS A 111 10.33 5.68 8.95
CA HIS A 111 11.15 5.85 10.13
C HIS A 111 10.64 4.90 11.23
N LYS A 112 11.50 3.97 11.64
CA LYS A 112 11.12 2.78 12.43
C LYS A 112 10.49 3.15 13.77
N GLU A 113 11.20 3.94 14.58
CA GLU A 113 10.79 4.26 15.95
C GLU A 113 9.44 4.99 15.98
N THR A 114 9.24 5.92 15.04
CA THR A 114 8.00 6.70 14.96
C THR A 114 6.83 5.85 14.48
N PHE A 115 7.07 4.89 13.57
CA PHE A 115 6.03 3.99 13.10
C PHE A 115 5.66 2.93 14.16
N GLU A 116 6.63 2.43 14.91
CA GLU A 116 6.39 1.47 16.00
C GLU A 116 5.57 2.08 17.15
N ALA A 117 5.71 3.40 17.39
CA ALA A 117 4.90 4.13 18.35
C ALA A 117 3.50 4.54 17.83
N ASP A 118 3.27 4.55 16.52
CA ASP A 118 1.99 4.94 15.92
C ASP A 118 1.04 3.75 15.77
N HIS A 119 0.41 3.37 16.89
CA HIS A 119 -0.56 2.30 16.95
C HIS A 119 -1.82 2.55 16.11
N ILE A 120 -2.16 3.82 15.84
CA ILE A 120 -3.36 4.17 15.06
C ILE A 120 -3.11 3.84 13.59
N SER A 121 -2.04 4.38 13.01
CA SER A 121 -1.67 4.11 11.61
C SER A 121 -1.42 2.62 11.38
N LEU A 122 -0.77 1.96 12.34
CA LEU A 122 -0.55 0.52 12.29
C LEU A 122 -1.86 -0.27 12.25
N ASN A 123 -2.82 0.06 13.12
CA ASN A 123 -4.11 -0.60 13.15
C ASN A 123 -4.89 -0.41 11.85
N GLU A 124 -4.88 0.80 11.28
CA GLU A 124 -5.51 1.07 9.97
C GLU A 124 -4.91 0.21 8.85
N LEU A 125 -3.58 0.05 8.82
CA LEU A 125 -2.89 -0.82 7.86
C LEU A 125 -3.20 -2.30 8.09
N VAL A 126 -3.32 -2.76 9.35
CA VAL A 126 -3.73 -4.13 9.68
C VAL A 126 -5.14 -4.40 9.14
N ILE A 127 -6.09 -3.51 9.43
CA ILE A 127 -7.48 -3.68 8.97
C ILE A 127 -7.54 -3.67 7.43
N PHE A 128 -6.76 -2.79 6.77
CA PHE A 128 -6.63 -2.77 5.31
C PHE A 128 -6.18 -4.12 4.74
N VAL A 129 -5.13 -4.71 5.30
CA VAL A 129 -4.61 -6.01 4.86
C VAL A 129 -5.63 -7.11 5.09
N LYS A 130 -6.27 -7.13 6.25
CA LYS A 130 -7.32 -8.12 6.57
C LYS A 130 -8.50 -8.05 5.59
N LYS A 131 -9.00 -6.84 5.29
CA LYS A 131 -10.03 -6.62 4.25
C LYS A 131 -9.56 -7.09 2.88
N SER A 132 -8.30 -6.83 2.53
CA SER A 132 -7.72 -7.28 1.26
C SER A 132 -7.64 -8.81 1.17
N LEU A 133 -7.23 -9.48 2.26
CA LEU A 133 -7.18 -10.93 2.35
C LEU A 133 -8.57 -11.55 2.23
N LEU A 134 -9.57 -10.96 2.89
CA LEU A 134 -10.95 -11.40 2.77
C LEU A 134 -11.46 -11.32 1.33
N ILE A 135 -11.13 -10.25 0.59
CA ILE A 135 -11.43 -10.15 -0.85
C ILE A 135 -10.75 -11.31 -1.62
N GLY A 136 -9.49 -11.61 -1.30
CA GLY A 136 -8.76 -12.73 -1.88
C GLY A 136 -9.44 -14.07 -1.62
N ILE A 137 -9.86 -14.33 -0.38
CA ILE A 137 -10.57 -15.55 0.03
C ILE A 137 -11.90 -15.66 -0.71
N LYS A 138 -12.71 -14.59 -0.69
CA LYS A 138 -14.00 -14.52 -1.40
C LYS A 138 -13.89 -14.92 -2.87
N SER A 139 -12.76 -14.68 -3.52
CA SER A 139 -12.56 -15.05 -4.92
C SER A 139 -12.54 -16.55 -5.21
N PHE A 140 -12.30 -17.39 -4.20
CA PHE A 140 -12.38 -18.85 -4.32
C PHE A 140 -13.82 -19.38 -4.12
N TYR A 141 -14.68 -18.61 -3.47
CA TYR A 141 -16.06 -19.00 -3.15
C TYR A 141 -17.10 -18.37 -4.08
N ILE A 142 -16.82 -17.17 -4.60
CA ILE A 142 -17.75 -16.39 -5.43
C ILE A 142 -17.30 -16.47 -6.90
N PRO A 143 -18.04 -17.17 -7.76
CA PRO A 143 -17.72 -17.25 -9.18
C PRO A 143 -17.65 -15.85 -9.81
N LYS A 144 -16.63 -15.62 -10.63
CA LYS A 144 -16.42 -14.37 -11.40
C LYS A 144 -16.12 -13.12 -10.56
N LEU A 145 -15.81 -13.24 -9.26
CA LEU A 145 -15.37 -12.09 -8.46
C LEU A 145 -14.07 -11.50 -9.04
N ASN A 146 -14.09 -10.22 -9.43
CA ASN A 146 -12.88 -9.53 -9.86
C ASN A 146 -12.15 -8.91 -8.67
N VAL A 147 -11.16 -9.64 -8.15
CA VAL A 147 -10.29 -9.18 -7.05
C VAL A 147 -9.65 -7.83 -7.32
N GLY A 148 -9.31 -7.53 -8.58
CA GLY A 148 -8.74 -6.24 -8.94
C GLY A 148 -9.70 -5.08 -8.69
N ASP A 149 -10.97 -5.24 -9.05
CA ASP A 149 -11.98 -4.19 -8.88
C ASP A 149 -12.42 -4.06 -7.42
N GLU A 150 -12.49 -5.17 -6.68
CA GLU A 150 -12.75 -5.12 -5.24
C GLU A 150 -11.63 -4.44 -4.46
N LEU A 151 -10.36 -4.72 -4.78
CA LEU A 151 -9.22 -4.05 -4.13
C LEU A 151 -9.19 -2.54 -4.42
N LYS A 152 -9.63 -2.09 -5.61
CA LYS A 152 -9.72 -0.66 -5.93
C LYS A 152 -10.68 0.09 -4.98
N LYS A 153 -11.72 -0.57 -4.47
CA LYS A 153 -12.63 0.05 -3.48
C LYS A 153 -11.91 0.41 -2.19
N LEU A 154 -10.76 -0.22 -1.94
CA LEU A 154 -9.91 0.08 -0.80
C LEU A 154 -8.82 1.11 -1.13
N ASP A 155 -8.77 1.74 -2.31
CA ASP A 155 -7.64 2.58 -2.73
C ASP A 155 -7.35 3.76 -1.79
N HIS A 156 -8.38 4.30 -1.13
CA HIS A 156 -8.28 5.43 -0.20
C HIS A 156 -8.50 5.03 1.26
N TYR A 157 -8.61 3.74 1.57
CA TYR A 157 -8.98 3.25 2.90
C TYR A 157 -8.03 3.69 4.02
N THR A 158 -6.79 4.02 3.68
CA THR A 158 -5.73 4.40 4.63
C THR A 158 -5.19 5.79 4.34
N SER A 159 -5.98 6.68 3.73
CA SER A 159 -5.55 8.04 3.41
C SER A 159 -5.18 8.84 4.67
N SER A 160 -5.75 8.52 5.82
CA SER A 160 -5.48 9.10 7.15
C SER A 160 -4.13 8.70 7.74
N VAL A 161 -3.57 7.55 7.35
CA VAL A 161 -2.30 7.03 7.87
C VAL A 161 -1.18 8.06 7.67
N LYS A 162 -0.44 8.36 8.74
CA LYS A 162 0.67 9.31 8.69
C LYS A 162 2.01 8.58 8.82
N LEU A 163 2.78 8.57 7.74
CA LEU A 163 4.05 7.83 7.69
C LEU A 163 5.20 8.80 7.49
N GLN A 164 6.08 8.83 8.49
CA GLN A 164 7.35 9.52 8.38
C GLN A 164 8.33 8.69 7.56
N SER A 165 8.98 9.32 6.59
CA SER A 165 10.03 8.71 5.77
C SER A 165 11.28 8.42 6.59
N ARG A 166 11.98 7.33 6.25
CA ARG A 166 13.28 6.99 6.87
C ARG A 166 14.36 8.05 6.67
N TYR A 167 14.18 8.93 5.68
CA TYR A 167 15.05 10.09 5.45
C TYR A 167 14.55 11.37 6.11
N LEU A 168 13.48 11.29 6.92
CA LEU A 168 12.87 12.42 7.64
C LEU A 168 12.42 13.59 6.73
N THR A 169 12.18 13.32 5.44
CA THR A 169 11.69 14.29 4.46
C THR A 169 10.29 14.81 4.80
N ASN A 170 9.48 14.00 5.49
CA ASN A 170 8.10 14.29 5.89
C ASN A 170 7.17 14.69 4.72
N ILE A 171 7.53 14.36 3.48
CA ILE A 171 6.74 14.77 2.30
C ILE A 171 5.37 14.08 2.36
N ILE A 172 5.35 12.75 2.33
CA ILE A 172 4.09 12.00 2.43
C ILE A 172 3.38 12.27 3.76
N TYR A 173 4.11 12.47 4.87
CA TYR A 173 3.50 12.79 6.16
C TYR A 173 2.66 14.08 6.11
N ASN A 174 3.15 15.10 5.40
CA ASN A 174 2.52 16.42 5.32
C ASN A 174 1.53 16.58 4.16
N MET A 175 1.41 15.60 3.27
CA MET A 175 0.46 15.67 2.15
C MET A 175 -0.98 15.55 2.65
N ASN A 176 -1.80 16.54 2.30
CA ASN A 176 -3.25 16.44 2.38
C ASN A 176 -3.74 15.68 1.14
N LEU A 177 -4.27 14.49 1.37
CA LEU A 177 -4.65 13.51 0.35
C LEU A 177 -6.15 13.22 0.42
#